data_AF-G4RMA3-F1
#
_entry.id   AF-G4RMA3-F1
#
_cell.length_a   1.000
_cell.length_b   1.000
_cell.length_c   1.000
_cell.angle_alpha   90.00
_cell.angle_beta   90.00
_cell.angle_gamma   90.00
#
_symmetry.space_group_name_H-M   'P 1'
#
loop_
_entity.id
_entity.type
_entity.pdbx_description
1 polymer ?
#
loop_
_entity_poly.entity_id
_entity_poly.type
_entity_poly.pdbx_seq_one_letter_code
_entity_poly.pdbx_strand_id
1 'polypeptide(L)'
;MNEIKQFDLTYDELFSAPDKEGSIVSVRVHKKVKSVLEELAKREGLEGVSELVRYLIAGYLMGKYNIVRPERRVLVEPIILNINVAKGGKAVVDELDMELAIQEVHRVVQDAEDYIRKLMAGMVIKNPEYINKLNRQLVKAAKTAKRLGLEDVYTKILKIKSQLMVL
;
A
#
# COMPACT_ATOMS: atom_id res chain seq x y z
N MET A 1 -31.44 -8.35 11.89
CA MET A 1 -30.76 -7.95 13.14
C MET A 1 -29.92 -9.14 13.57
N ASN A 2 -28.60 -9.10 13.36
CA ASN A 2 -27.70 -10.11 13.93
C ASN A 2 -27.21 -9.55 15.25
N GLU A 3 -27.65 -10.17 16.34
CA GLU A 3 -27.17 -9.92 17.69
C GLU A 3 -25.67 -10.26 17.74
N ILE A 4 -24.82 -9.25 17.55
CA ILE A 4 -23.41 -9.38 17.87
C ILE A 4 -23.36 -9.56 19.38
N LYS A 5 -23.12 -10.81 19.83
CA LYS A 5 -22.76 -11.07 21.23
C LYS A 5 -21.63 -10.10 21.58
N GLN A 6 -21.89 -9.15 22.47
CA GLN A 6 -20.84 -8.30 23.01
C GLN A 6 -19.93 -9.21 23.84
N PHE A 7 -18.74 -9.44 23.32
CA PHE A 7 -17.68 -10.09 24.09
C PHE A 7 -17.06 -9.04 24.99
N ASP A 8 -16.92 -9.34 26.28
CA ASP A 8 -16.24 -8.51 27.25
C ASP A 8 -14.72 -8.67 27.05
N LEU A 9 -14.19 -7.92 26.07
CA LEU A 9 -12.78 -7.99 25.65
C LEU A 9 -12.35 -6.62 25.10
N THR A 10 -11.28 -6.07 25.66
CA THR A 10 -10.72 -4.78 25.25
C THR A 10 -9.62 -4.95 24.20
N TYR A 11 -9.23 -3.83 23.58
CA TYR A 11 -8.19 -3.83 22.53
C TYR A 11 -6.85 -4.20 23.11
N ASP A 12 -6.51 -3.65 24.27
CA ASP A 12 -5.22 -3.90 24.91
C ASP A 12 -5.10 -5.35 25.42
N GLU A 13 -6.21 -5.96 25.83
CA GLU A 13 -6.25 -7.39 26.24
C GLU A 13 -6.00 -8.36 25.08
N LEU A 14 -6.24 -7.97 23.83
CA LEU A 14 -5.94 -8.82 22.66
C LEU A 14 -4.44 -8.97 22.41
N PHE A 15 -3.63 -7.97 22.76
CA PHE A 15 -2.21 -7.89 22.38
C PHE A 15 -1.28 -8.02 23.58
N SER A 16 -1.76 -7.79 24.80
CA SER A 16 -0.94 -7.86 26.01
C SER A 16 -0.61 -9.30 26.41
N ALA A 17 0.62 -9.52 26.87
CA ALA A 17 0.98 -10.68 27.66
C ALA A 17 0.40 -10.54 29.07
N PRO A 18 -0.38 -11.50 29.58
CA PRO A 18 -0.89 -11.42 30.93
C PRO A 18 0.26 -11.61 31.92
N ASP A 19 0.46 -10.63 32.80
CA ASP A 19 1.58 -10.61 33.75
C ASP A 19 1.45 -11.66 34.87
N LYS A 20 0.22 -12.07 35.22
CA LYS A 20 -0.04 -12.96 36.38
C LYS A 20 -1.18 -13.98 36.19
N GLU A 21 -2.26 -13.64 35.48
CA GLU A 21 -3.42 -14.54 35.26
C GLU A 21 -3.61 -14.84 33.76
N GLY A 22 -2.65 -15.55 33.17
CA GLY A 22 -2.74 -15.98 31.77
C GLY A 22 -3.44 -17.32 31.62
N SER A 23 -4.33 -17.43 30.63
CA SER A 23 -4.82 -18.72 30.17
C SER A 23 -3.85 -19.32 29.14
N ILE A 24 -3.42 -20.56 29.34
CA ILE A 24 -2.53 -21.27 28.40
C ILE A 24 -3.36 -22.05 27.40
N VAL A 25 -3.24 -21.70 26.12
CA VAL A 25 -3.79 -22.48 25.01
C VAL A 25 -2.66 -23.28 24.36
N SER A 26 -2.69 -24.60 24.48
CA SER A 26 -1.71 -25.50 23.87
C SER A 26 -2.22 -26.05 22.54
N VAL A 27 -1.48 -25.82 21.46
CA VAL A 27 -1.83 -26.32 20.12
C VAL A 27 -0.74 -27.26 19.61
N ARG A 28 -1.13 -28.44 19.14
CA ARG A 28 -0.20 -29.38 18.48
C ARG A 28 -0.14 -29.08 16.99
N VAL A 29 1.04 -28.78 16.50
CA VAL A 29 1.30 -28.53 15.07
C VAL A 29 2.41 -29.44 14.55
N HIS A 30 2.46 -29.61 13.23
CA HIS A 30 3.52 -30.37 12.58
C HIS A 30 4.89 -29.71 12.82
N LYS A 31 5.96 -30.50 12.99
CA LYS A 31 7.31 -29.99 13.32
C LYS A 31 7.80 -28.91 12.35
N LYS A 32 7.60 -29.11 11.04
CA LYS A 32 7.96 -28.12 10.00
C LYS A 32 7.21 -26.78 10.17
N VAL A 33 5.93 -26.83 10.54
CA VAL A 33 5.13 -25.63 10.78
C VAL A 33 5.67 -24.88 11.99
N LYS A 34 6.03 -25.59 13.06
CA LYS A 34 6.67 -24.99 14.23
C LYS A 34 7.95 -24.24 13.85
N SER A 35 8.83 -24.85 13.04
CA SER A 35 10.07 -24.21 12.61
C SER A 35 9.84 -22.94 11.79
N VAL A 36 8.83 -22.93 10.91
CA VAL A 36 8.45 -21.72 10.16
C VAL A 36 7.95 -20.62 11.11
N LEU A 37 7.12 -20.96 12.10
CA LEU A 37 6.64 -19.99 13.09
C LEU A 37 7.77 -19.40 13.93
N GLU A 38 8.75 -20.22 14.34
CA GLU A 38 9.95 -19.76 15.06
C GLU A 38 10.78 -18.78 14.23
N GLU A 39 10.97 -19.06 12.94
CA GLU A 39 11.71 -18.19 12.03
C GLU A 39 10.98 -16.86 11.78
N LEU A 40 9.66 -16.91 11.56
CA LEU A 40 8.84 -15.71 11.38
C LEU A 40 8.85 -14.82 12.63
N ALA A 41 8.67 -15.41 13.82
CA ALA A 41 8.72 -14.66 15.07
C ALA A 41 10.06 -13.93 15.24
N LYS A 42 11.18 -14.61 14.95
CA LYS A 42 12.51 -14.02 15.00
C LYS A 42 12.70 -12.90 13.98
N ARG A 43 12.19 -13.09 12.75
CA ARG A 43 12.28 -12.09 11.68
C ARG A 43 11.51 -10.82 12.00
N GLU A 44 10.40 -10.95 12.71
CA GLU A 44 9.57 -9.82 13.16
C GLU A 44 10.04 -9.20 14.48
N GLY A 45 11.10 -9.74 15.10
CA GLY A 45 11.65 -9.22 16.35
C GLY A 45 10.80 -9.51 17.58
N LEU A 46 9.96 -10.54 17.53
CA LEU A 46 9.06 -10.94 18.61
C LEU A 46 9.78 -11.81 19.65
N GLU A 47 9.30 -11.78 20.89
CA GLU A 47 9.86 -12.55 22.01
C GLU A 47 9.71 -14.06 21.83
N GLY A 48 8.81 -14.50 20.94
CA GLY A 48 8.71 -15.89 20.52
C GLY A 48 7.44 -16.22 19.74
N VAL A 49 7.24 -17.52 19.49
CA VAL A 49 6.07 -18.03 18.76
C VAL A 49 4.76 -17.67 19.47
N SER A 50 4.75 -17.61 20.80
CA SER A 50 3.55 -17.27 21.58
C SER A 50 3.06 -15.85 21.29
N GLU A 51 3.97 -14.88 21.13
CA GLU A 51 3.62 -13.50 20.79
C GLU A 51 3.11 -13.40 19.35
N LEU A 52 3.79 -14.08 18.41
CA LEU A 52 3.34 -14.17 17.02
C LEU A 52 1.91 -14.74 16.95
N VAL A 53 1.64 -15.84 17.64
CA VAL A 53 0.32 -16.47 17.67
C VAL A 53 -0.72 -15.56 18.30
N ARG A 54 -0.38 -14.81 19.35
CA ARG A 54 -1.26 -13.81 19.96
C ARG A 54 -1.69 -12.75 18.94
N TYR A 55 -0.75 -12.21 18.17
CA TYR A 55 -1.04 -11.22 17.13
C TYR A 55 -1.89 -11.78 15.98
N LEU A 56 -1.62 -13.03 15.57
CA LEU A 56 -2.45 -13.71 14.57
C LEU A 56 -3.88 -13.93 15.04
N ILE A 57 -4.07 -14.34 16.30
CA ILE A 57 -5.39 -14.50 16.92
C ILE A 57 -6.09 -13.14 16.99
N ALA A 58 -5.41 -12.10 17.49
CA ALA A 58 -5.98 -10.75 17.58
C ALA A 58 -6.41 -10.21 16.21
N GLY A 59 -5.54 -10.35 15.19
CA GLY A 59 -5.84 -9.96 13.82
C GLY A 59 -7.04 -10.72 13.24
N TYR A 60 -7.16 -12.02 13.51
CA TYR A 60 -8.31 -12.82 13.08
C TYR A 60 -9.62 -12.40 13.77
N LEU A 61 -9.58 -12.16 15.08
CA LEU A 61 -10.75 -11.71 15.85
C LEU A 61 -11.23 -10.32 15.43
N MET A 62 -10.30 -9.39 15.18
CA MET A 62 -10.62 -8.06 14.67
C MET A 62 -11.11 -8.10 13.22
N GLY A 63 -10.38 -8.78 12.34
CA GLY A 63 -10.64 -8.75 10.90
C GLY A 63 -11.91 -9.51 10.49
N LYS A 64 -12.13 -10.70 11.05
CA LYS A 64 -13.27 -11.55 10.66
C LYS A 64 -14.52 -11.28 11.47
N TYR A 65 -14.38 -11.01 12.77
CA TYR A 65 -15.52 -10.92 13.68
C TYR A 65 -15.74 -9.52 14.24
N ASN A 66 -14.83 -8.57 13.98
CA ASN A 66 -14.95 -7.17 14.43
C ASN A 66 -15.24 -7.06 15.94
N ILE A 67 -14.67 -7.98 16.72
CA ILE A 67 -14.98 -8.15 18.16
C ILE A 67 -14.52 -6.94 18.95
N VAL A 68 -13.41 -6.32 18.56
CA VAL A 68 -12.86 -5.13 19.21
C VAL A 68 -12.42 -4.12 18.16
N ARG A 69 -12.73 -2.84 18.40
CA ARG A 69 -12.23 -1.71 17.62
C ARG A 69 -11.34 -0.84 18.51
N PRO A 70 -10.19 -0.35 18.02
CA PRO A 70 -9.36 0.58 18.78
C PRO A 70 -10.18 1.84 19.12
N GLU A 71 -10.15 2.25 20.37
CA GLU A 71 -10.83 3.48 20.81
C GLU A 71 -10.28 4.68 20.05
N ARG A 72 -11.17 5.54 19.56
CA ARG A 72 -10.77 6.83 18.98
C ARG A 72 -10.32 7.75 20.11
N ARG A 73 -9.04 7.76 20.45
CA ARG A 73 -8.48 8.82 21.29
C ARG A 73 -8.54 10.14 20.54
N VAL A 74 -9.53 10.98 20.90
CA VAL A 74 -9.54 12.41 20.59
C VAL A 74 -8.63 13.09 21.61
N LEU A 75 -7.48 13.57 21.18
CA LEU A 75 -6.59 14.40 22.00
C LEU A 75 -6.12 15.61 21.19
N VAL A 76 -6.76 16.75 21.51
CA VAL A 76 -6.30 18.15 21.34
C VAL A 76 -6.11 18.64 19.89
N GLU A 77 -6.26 19.95 19.67
CA GLU A 77 -5.99 20.58 18.38
C GLU A 77 -4.59 20.20 17.87
N PRO A 78 -4.45 19.85 16.58
CA PRO A 78 -3.23 19.25 16.08
C PRO A 78 -2.09 20.27 16.11
N ILE A 79 -1.01 19.93 16.82
CA ILE A 79 0.29 20.51 16.55
C ILE A 79 0.64 20.13 15.11
N ILE A 80 0.71 21.11 14.21
CA ILE A 80 1.10 20.88 12.81
C ILE A 80 2.60 20.58 12.78
N LEU A 81 2.94 19.29 12.93
CA LEU A 81 4.24 18.77 12.56
C LEU A 81 4.16 18.28 11.12
N ASN A 82 4.79 18.99 10.18
CA ASN A 82 4.96 18.51 8.81
C ASN A 82 6.01 17.40 8.77
N ILE A 83 5.59 16.18 9.04
CA ILE A 83 6.40 14.99 8.82
C ILE A 83 6.07 14.46 7.43
N ASN A 84 7.00 14.60 6.49
CA ASN A 84 6.93 13.91 5.20
C ASN A 84 7.23 12.43 5.41
N VAL A 85 6.18 11.64 5.69
CA VAL A 85 6.27 10.18 5.71
C VAL A 85 6.01 9.67 4.30
N ALA A 86 7.04 9.13 3.65
CA ALA A 86 6.86 8.31 2.47
C ALA A 86 6.03 7.07 2.86
N LYS A 87 4.75 7.06 2.48
CA LYS A 87 3.83 5.94 2.72
C LYS A 87 4.29 4.70 1.96
N GLY A 88 5.04 3.83 2.63
CA GLY A 88 5.13 2.41 2.32
C GLY A 88 4.31 1.65 3.35
N GLY A 89 3.04 1.37 3.06
CA GLY A 89 2.16 0.65 3.97
C GLY A 89 0.94 0.14 3.21
N LYS A 90 0.82 -1.18 3.12
CA LYS A 90 -0.26 -1.95 2.49
C LYS A 90 -1.61 -1.56 3.10
N ALA A 91 -2.28 -0.61 2.48
CA ALA A 91 -3.72 -0.53 2.53
C ALA A 91 -4.25 -1.54 1.49
N VAL A 92 -5.35 -2.21 1.82
CA VAL A 92 -6.22 -2.87 0.84
C VAL A 92 -6.82 -1.75 -0.02
N VAL A 93 -5.99 -1.19 -0.91
CA VAL A 93 -6.38 -0.28 -1.98
C VAL A 93 -6.56 -1.20 -3.16
N ASP A 94 -7.83 -1.41 -3.52
CA ASP A 94 -8.35 -2.02 -4.72
C ASP A 94 -7.27 -2.46 -5.73
N GLU A 95 -7.09 -3.78 -5.92
CA GLU A 95 -6.29 -4.31 -7.04
C GLU A 95 -6.74 -3.68 -8.37
N LEU A 96 -8.05 -3.40 -8.48
CA LEU A 96 -8.66 -2.68 -9.58
C LEU A 96 -8.11 -1.24 -9.75
N ASP A 97 -7.93 -0.48 -8.66
CA ASP A 97 -7.39 0.89 -8.69
C ASP A 97 -5.93 0.88 -9.11
N MET A 98 -5.16 -0.12 -8.68
CA MET A 98 -3.78 -0.30 -9.14
C MET A 98 -3.73 -0.66 -10.62
N GLU A 99 -4.58 -1.58 -11.08
CA GLU A 99 -4.64 -1.98 -12.49
C GLU A 99 -5.08 -0.82 -13.40
N LEU A 100 -6.11 -0.06 -12.98
CA LEU A 100 -6.56 1.15 -13.68
C LEU A 100 -5.46 2.22 -13.73
N ALA A 101 -4.70 2.40 -12.65
CA ALA A 101 -3.57 3.33 -12.63
C ALA A 101 -2.45 2.90 -13.58
N ILE A 102 -2.17 1.59 -13.70
CA ILE A 102 -1.18 1.05 -14.66
C ILE A 102 -1.66 1.28 -16.10
N GLN A 103 -2.93 1.00 -16.39
CA GLN A 103 -3.51 1.24 -17.72
C GLN A 103 -3.47 2.72 -18.11
N GLU A 104 -3.78 3.62 -17.18
CA GLU A 104 -3.73 5.06 -17.43
C GLU A 104 -2.31 5.53 -17.75
N VAL A 105 -1.31 5.03 -17.02
CA VAL A 105 0.11 5.32 -17.29
C VAL A 105 0.50 4.86 -18.69
N HIS A 106 0.14 3.64 -19.09
CA HIS A 106 0.45 3.13 -20.43
C HIS A 106 -0.23 3.93 -21.55
N ARG A 107 -1.50 4.32 -21.36
CA ARG A 107 -2.23 5.14 -22.33
C ARG A 107 -1.55 6.49 -22.54
N VAL A 108 -1.17 7.17 -21.46
CA VAL A 108 -0.48 8.48 -21.55
C VAL A 108 0.86 8.36 -22.26
N VAL A 109 1.60 7.27 -22.02
CA VAL A 109 2.86 6.98 -22.72
C VAL A 109 2.60 6.79 -24.21
N GLN A 110 1.62 5.97 -24.57
CA GLN A 110 1.28 5.68 -25.96
C GLN A 110 0.81 6.92 -26.71
N ASP A 111 -0.06 7.73 -26.10
CA ASP A 111 -0.55 8.99 -26.69
C ASP A 111 0.60 9.97 -26.99
N ALA A 112 1.58 10.04 -26.08
CA ALA A 112 2.76 10.88 -26.27
C ALA A 112 3.69 10.33 -27.36
N GLU A 113 3.93 9.02 -27.41
CA GLU A 113 4.73 8.38 -28.46
C GLU A 113 4.10 8.55 -29.84
N ASP A 114 2.78 8.34 -29.95
CA ASP A 114 2.06 8.50 -31.19
C ASP A 114 2.04 9.95 -31.66
N TYR A 115 1.92 10.91 -30.73
CA TYR A 115 2.04 12.33 -31.08
C TYR A 115 3.43 12.67 -31.61
N ILE A 116 4.51 12.25 -30.92
CA ILE A 116 5.89 12.47 -31.38
C ILE A 116 6.10 11.81 -32.75
N ARG A 117 5.64 10.57 -32.94
CA ARG A 117 5.75 9.84 -34.21
C ARG A 117 5.05 10.57 -35.35
N LYS A 118 3.80 11.00 -35.13
CA LYS A 118 3.02 11.75 -36.13
C LYS A 118 3.64 13.12 -36.43
N LEU A 119 4.22 13.78 -35.42
CA LEU A 119 4.91 15.06 -35.58
C LEU A 119 6.19 14.91 -36.40
N MET A 120 7.03 13.91 -36.10
CA MET A 120 8.25 13.61 -36.88
C MET A 120 7.93 13.19 -38.32
N ALA A 121 6.80 12.51 -38.53
CA ALA A 121 6.32 12.12 -39.86
C ALA A 121 5.63 13.26 -40.62
N GLY A 122 5.51 14.46 -40.04
CA GLY A 122 4.83 15.61 -40.65
C GLY A 122 3.32 15.46 -40.80
N MET A 123 2.70 14.47 -40.14
CA MET A 123 1.26 14.20 -40.20
C MET A 123 0.44 15.14 -39.31
N VAL A 124 1.09 15.81 -38.35
CA VAL A 124 0.47 16.81 -37.47
C VAL A 124 1.40 18.01 -37.30
N ILE A 125 0.80 19.18 -37.11
CA ILE A 125 1.51 20.44 -36.88
C ILE A 125 1.84 20.55 -35.38
N LYS A 126 3.01 21.10 -35.06
CA LYS A 126 3.43 21.38 -33.69
C LYS A 126 2.39 22.26 -32.99
N ASN A 127 1.78 21.73 -31.92
CA ASN A 127 0.86 22.48 -31.07
C ASN A 127 1.44 22.62 -29.65
N PRO A 128 1.90 23.82 -29.25
CA PRO A 128 2.48 24.07 -27.93
C PRO A 128 1.53 23.81 -26.75
N GLU A 129 0.24 24.08 -26.90
CA GLU A 129 -0.75 23.82 -25.84
C GLU A 129 -0.94 22.33 -25.62
N TYR A 130 -0.97 21.57 -26.72
CA TYR A 130 -1.09 20.12 -26.67
C TYR A 130 0.18 19.47 -26.08
N ILE A 131 1.37 19.97 -26.42
CA ILE A 131 2.64 19.55 -25.82
C ILE A 131 2.64 19.81 -24.31
N ASN A 132 2.17 20.99 -23.88
CA ASN A 132 2.07 21.31 -22.46
C ASN A 132 1.06 20.42 -21.72
N LYS A 133 -0.06 20.07 -22.36
CA LYS A 133 -1.03 19.11 -21.82
C LYS A 133 -0.41 17.73 -21.65
N LEU A 134 0.28 17.22 -22.68
CA LEU A 134 1.01 15.95 -22.63
C LEU A 134 2.09 15.96 -21.54
N ASN A 135 2.86 17.05 -21.43
CA ASN A 135 3.87 17.20 -20.37
C ASN A 135 3.27 17.11 -18.96
N ARG A 136 2.11 17.76 -18.72
CA ARG A 136 1.41 17.67 -17.43
C ARG A 136 0.93 16.24 -17.16
N GLN A 137 0.40 15.55 -18.18
CA GLN A 137 -0.05 14.15 -18.06
C GLN A 137 1.13 13.21 -17.81
N LEU A 138 2.24 13.35 -18.54
CA LEU A 138 3.46 12.57 -18.35
C LEU A 138 4.08 12.77 -16.96
N VAL A 139 4.03 13.99 -16.40
CA VAL A 139 4.49 14.24 -15.02
C VAL A 139 3.63 13.52 -14.00
N LYS A 140 2.30 13.49 -14.19
CA LYS A 140 1.40 12.70 -13.32
C LYS A 140 1.68 11.21 -13.46
N ALA A 141 1.81 10.72 -14.70
CA ALA A 141 2.12 9.33 -15.00
C ALA A 141 3.49 8.91 -14.43
N ALA A 142 4.51 9.77 -14.47
CA ALA A 142 5.83 9.49 -13.89
C ALA A 142 5.77 9.33 -12.36
N LYS A 143 4.99 10.18 -11.68
CA LYS A 143 4.77 10.05 -10.22
C LYS A 143 4.07 8.74 -9.88
N THR A 144 3.06 8.37 -10.66
CA THR A 144 2.33 7.10 -10.49
C THR A 144 3.22 5.89 -10.78
N ALA A 145 3.97 5.89 -11.89
CA ALA A 145 4.91 4.83 -12.24
C ALA A 145 5.99 4.62 -11.17
N LYS A 146 6.57 5.72 -10.65
CA LYS A 146 7.56 5.66 -9.55
C LYS A 146 6.94 5.11 -8.26
N ARG A 147 5.69 5.46 -7.95
CA ARG A 147 4.96 4.96 -6.78
C ARG A 147 4.65 3.45 -6.89
N LEU A 148 4.41 2.96 -8.10
CA LEU A 148 4.07 1.57 -8.39
C LEU A 148 5.29 0.67 -8.67
N GLY A 149 6.51 1.20 -8.66
CA GLY A 149 7.73 0.43 -8.91
C GLY A 149 7.97 0.06 -10.38
N LEU A 150 7.34 0.77 -11.33
CA LEU A 150 7.48 0.53 -12.78
C LEU A 150 8.71 1.27 -13.34
N GLU A 151 9.91 0.79 -13.04
CA GLU A 151 11.16 1.51 -13.39
C GLU A 151 11.38 1.68 -14.90
N ASP A 152 11.07 0.66 -15.70
CA ASP A 152 11.20 0.72 -17.17
C ASP A 152 10.29 1.79 -17.76
N VAL A 153 9.03 1.80 -17.32
CA VAL A 153 8.01 2.76 -17.76
C VAL A 153 8.37 4.17 -17.29
N TYR A 154 8.86 4.33 -16.07
CA TYR A 154 9.34 5.60 -15.55
C TYR A 154 10.49 6.17 -16.39
N THR A 155 11.49 5.34 -16.71
CA THR A 155 12.63 5.73 -17.56
C THR A 155 12.17 6.10 -18.97
N LYS A 156 11.20 5.36 -19.51
CA LYS A 156 10.58 5.64 -20.81
C LYS A 156 9.85 7.00 -20.82
N ILE A 157 9.08 7.31 -19.77
CA ILE A 157 8.39 8.60 -19.61
C ILE A 157 9.39 9.76 -19.59
N LEU A 158 10.52 9.61 -18.90
CA LEU A 158 11.56 10.66 -18.86
C LEU A 158 12.17 10.92 -20.24
N LYS A 159 12.43 9.86 -21.03
CA LYS A 159 12.93 10.00 -22.40
C LYS A 159 11.93 10.74 -23.30
N ILE A 160 10.67 10.35 -23.26
CA ILE A 160 9.58 10.99 -24.02
C ILE A 160 9.44 12.46 -23.64
N LYS A 161 9.50 12.77 -22.34
CA LYS A 161 9.44 14.15 -21.85
C LYS A 161 10.61 14.99 -22.36
N SER A 162 11.83 14.44 -22.35
CA SER A 162 13.01 15.12 -22.92
C SER A 162 12.80 15.43 -24.40
N GLN A 163 12.30 14.46 -25.18
CA GLN A 163 11.98 14.67 -26.60
C GLN A 163 10.94 15.78 -26.80
N LEU A 164 9.87 15.81 -26.00
CA LEU A 164 8.85 16.88 -26.06
C LEU A 164 9.36 18.26 -25.68
N MET A 165 10.42 18.37 -24.87
CA MET A 165 11.03 19.66 -24.51
C MET A 165 11.94 20.20 -25.60
N VAL A 166 12.49 19.33 -26.44
CA VAL A 166 13.37 19.70 -27.57
C VAL A 166 12.56 20.03 -28.83
N LEU A 167 11.35 19.47 -28.95
CA LEU A 167 10.43 19.70 -30.07
C LEU A 167 9.90 21.12 -30.14
#